data_AF-A0A5C8S8C4-F1
#
_entry.id   AF-A0A5C8S8C4-F1
#
_cell.length_a   1.000
_cell.length_b   1.000
_cell.length_c   1.000
_cell.angle_alpha   90.00
_cell.angle_beta   90.00
_cell.angle_gamma   90.00
#
_symmetry.space_group_name_H-M   'P 1'
#
loop_
_entity.id
_entity.type
_entity.pdbx_description
1 polymer ?
#
loop_
_entity_poly.entity_id
_entity_poly.type
_entity_poly.pdbx_seq_one_letter_code
_entity_poly.pdbx_strand_id
1 'polypeptide(L)' 'MSHKFKLGQRVRQSRGGFGSVKDDASGLLCEIVRLMPEDRTGEPGYRIKSSAGERAATESELSLAG' A
#
# COMPACT_ATOMS: atom_id res chain seq x y z
N MET A 1 0.27 6.35 17.37
CA MET A 1 0.48 5.63 16.10
C MET A 1 -0.72 5.91 15.21
N SER A 2 -0.53 6.76 14.21
CA SER A 2 -1.62 7.25 13.35
C SER A 2 -1.32 6.83 11.93
N HIS A 3 -2.06 5.85 11.43
CA HIS A 3 -2.03 5.48 10.02
C HIS A 3 -2.45 6.69 9.17
N LYS A 4 -1.64 7.05 8.17
CA LYS A 4 -1.97 8.10 7.20
C LYS A 4 -3.18 7.73 6.34
N PHE A 5 -3.34 6.45 6.05
CA PHE A 5 -4.47 5.91 5.29
C PHE A 5 -5.40 5.08 6.18
N LYS A 6 -6.69 5.04 5.83
CA LYS A 6 -7.72 4.31 6.58
C LYS A 6 -8.18 3.07 5.84
N LEU A 7 -8.77 2.12 6.57
CA LEU A 7 -9.46 0.98 5.99
C LEU A 7 -10.56 1.45 5.02
N GLY A 8 -10.66 0.82 3.85
CA GLY A 8 -11.57 1.19 2.76
C GLY A 8 -11.14 2.41 1.95
N GLN A 9 -9.99 3.04 2.26
CA GLN A 9 -9.52 4.19 1.52
C GLN A 9 -8.91 3.76 0.19
N ARG A 10 -9.24 4.51 -0.87
CA ARG A 10 -8.61 4.35 -2.19
C ARG A 10 -7.24 5.03 -2.20
N VAL A 11 -6.23 4.28 -2.60
CA VAL A 11 -4.84 4.69 -2.71
C VAL A 11 -4.29 4.22 -4.05
N ARG A 12 -3.24 4.88 -4.52
CA ARG A 12 -2.44 4.42 -5.65
C ARG A 12 -1.14 3.87 -5.13
N GLN A 13 -0.71 2.74 -5.68
CA GLN A 13 0.66 2.31 -5.50
C GLN A 13 1.60 3.23 -6.25
N SER A 14 2.51 3.85 -5.50
CA SER A 14 3.63 4.59 -6.02
C SER A 14 4.70 3.61 -6.50
N ARG A 15 5.33 3.92 -7.63
CA ARG A 15 6.39 3.09 -8.20
C ARG A 15 7.67 3.30 -7.40
N GLY A 16 7.87 2.59 -6.29
CA GLY A 16 9.04 2.82 -5.46
C GLY A 16 9.39 1.67 -4.52
N GLY A 17 10.41 0.90 -4.89
CA GLY A 17 11.13 0.03 -3.94
C GLY A 17 11.61 -1.29 -4.53
N PHE A 18 12.91 -1.38 -4.79
CA PHE A 18 13.66 -2.55 -5.25
C PHE A 18 13.31 -3.84 -4.48
N GLY A 19 12.73 -4.83 -5.15
CA GLY A 19 12.59 -6.15 -4.54
C GLY A 19 11.47 -6.98 -5.13
N SER A 20 11.81 -7.71 -6.18
CA SER A 20 11.18 -9.00 -6.49
C SER A 20 9.67 -8.98 -6.73
N VAL A 21 9.31 -8.59 -7.95
CA VAL A 21 8.42 -9.31 -8.89
C VAL A 21 7.93 -8.25 -9.86
N LYS A 22 8.02 -8.55 -11.15
CA LYS A 22 7.42 -7.79 -12.25
C LYS A 22 5.94 -7.53 -11.93
N ASP A 23 5.61 -6.40 -11.31
CA ASP A 23 4.23 -6.08 -10.98
C ASP A 23 3.79 -4.90 -11.83
N ASP A 24 2.97 -5.22 -12.82
CA ASP A 24 2.18 -4.32 -13.68
C ASP A 24 1.26 -3.36 -12.86
N ALA A 25 1.40 -3.34 -11.52
CA ALA A 25 0.58 -2.59 -10.58
C ALA A 25 0.99 -1.13 -10.34
N SER A 26 2.08 -0.68 -10.94
CA SER A 26 2.52 0.71 -10.84
C SER A 26 1.44 1.68 -11.34
N GLY A 27 0.85 2.46 -10.44
CA GLY A 27 -0.25 3.39 -10.77
C GLY A 27 -1.65 2.79 -10.72
N LEU A 28 -1.80 1.50 -10.35
CA LEU A 28 -3.12 0.91 -10.15
C LEU A 28 -3.80 1.47 -8.88
N LEU A 29 -5.08 1.78 -9.03
CA LEU A 29 -5.97 2.09 -7.93
C LEU A 29 -6.15 0.84 -7.08
N CYS A 30 -5.90 1.00 -5.79
CA CYS A 30 -6.00 -0.05 -4.79
C CYS A 30 -6.83 0.47 -3.62
N GLU A 31 -7.41 -0.45 -2.85
CA GLU A 31 -8.13 -0.13 -1.63
C GLU A 31 -7.40 -0.71 -0.42
N ILE A 32 -7.31 0.05 0.67
CA ILE A 32 -6.76 -0.42 1.93
C ILE A 32 -7.74 -1.41 2.55
N VAL A 33 -7.40 -2.70 2.55
CA VAL A 33 -8.23 -3.77 3.13
C VAL A 33 -7.78 -4.22 4.51
N ARG A 34 -6.59 -3.80 4.96
CA ARG A 34 -6.12 -4.01 6.34
C ARG A 34 -5.06 -2.98 6.73
N LEU A 35 -5.11 -2.52 7.97
CA LEU A 35 -4.02 -1.76 8.59
C LEU A 35 -3.09 -2.75 9.29
N MET A 36 -1.79 -2.71 8.98
CA MET A 36 -0.79 -3.52 9.65
C MET A 36 -0.04 -2.64 10.67
N PRO A 37 0.43 -3.22 11.79
CA PRO A 37 1.27 -2.48 12.73
C PRO A 37 2.55 -1.98 12.06
N GLU A 38 3.25 -1.06 12.73
CA GLU A 38 4.61 -0.68 12.34
C GLU A 38 5.52 -1.91 12.24
N ASP A 39 6.28 -2.00 11.15
CA ASP A 39 7.38 -2.96 11.07
C ASP A 39 8.57 -2.48 11.92
N ARG A 40 9.67 -3.24 11.96
CA ARG A 40 10.88 -2.90 12.75
C ARG A 40 11.50 -1.54 12.38
N THR A 41 11.12 -0.97 11.24
CA THR A 41 11.56 0.36 10.78
C THR A 41 10.76 1.52 11.40
N GLY A 42 9.65 1.24 12.09
CA GLY A 42 8.72 2.28 12.55
C GLY A 42 7.85 2.86 11.43
N GLU A 43 7.73 2.17 10.29
CA GLU A 43 6.75 2.52 9.26
C GLU A 43 5.49 1.64 9.36
N PRO A 44 4.29 2.24 9.43
CA PRO A 44 3.05 1.48 9.39
C PRO A 44 2.86 0.81 8.03
N GLY A 45 2.51 -0.47 8.07
CA GLY A 45 2.17 -1.24 6.88
C GLY A 45 0.67 -1.20 6.56
N TYR A 46 0.34 -1.54 5.32
CA TYR A 46 -1.02 -1.63 4.83
C TYR A 46 -1.15 -2.88 3.95
N ARG A 47 -2.31 -3.54 4.02
CA ARG A 47 -2.70 -4.52 3.02
C ARG A 47 -3.66 -3.84 2.06
N ILE A 48 -3.30 -3.85 0.79
CA ILE A 48 -4.06 -3.25 -0.28
C ILE A 48 -4.62 -4.32 -1.21
N LYS A 49 -5.80 -4.06 -1.76
CA LYS A 49 -6.45 -4.90 -2.76
C LYS A 49 -6.60 -4.13 -4.06
N SER A 50 -6.10 -4.70 -5.14
CA SER A 50 -6.25 -4.19 -6.51
C SER A 50 -6.90 -5.26 -7.39
N SER A 51 -7.15 -4.93 -8.65
CA SER A 51 -7.65 -5.89 -9.65
C SER A 51 -6.68 -7.06 -9.87
N ALA A 52 -5.40 -6.91 -9.53
CA ALA A 52 -4.38 -7.96 -9.61
C ALA A 52 -4.35 -8.87 -8.38
N GLY A 53 -4.98 -8.46 -7.27
CA GLY A 53 -5.04 -9.23 -6.02
C GLY A 53 -4.74 -8.40 -4.77
N GLU A 54 -4.53 -9.09 -3.66
CA GLU A 54 -4.18 -8.49 -2.37
C GLU A 54 -2.67 -8.55 -2.12
N ARG A 55 -2.06 -7.43 -1.72
CA ARG A 55 -0.63 -7.37 -1.38
C ARG A 55 -0.36 -6.47 -0.17
N ALA A 56 0.80 -6.66 0.44
CA ALA A 56 1.32 -5.74 1.45
C ALA A 56 2.02 -4.56 0.77
N ALA A 57 1.88 -3.38 1.36
CA ALA A 57 2.56 -2.14 0.95
C ALA A 57 2.80 -1.28 2.19
N THR A 58 3.90 -0.56 2.21
CA THR A 58 4.23 0.42 3.25
C THR A 58 3.59 1.77 2.97
N GLU A 59 3.58 2.67 3.96
CA GLU A 59 3.10 4.04 3.75
C GLU A 59 3.84 4.75 2.61
N SER A 60 5.15 4.55 2.51
CA SER A 60 6.02 5.14 1.50
C SER A 60 5.75 4.64 0.07
N GLU A 61 5.17 3.45 -0.06
CA GLU A 61 4.75 2.87 -1.34
C GLU A 61 3.36 3.34 -1.77
N LEU A 62 2.63 4.09 -0.93
CA LEU A 62 1.24 4.45 -1.17
C LEU A 62 1.05 5.96 -1.31
N SER A 63 0.15 6.36 -2.20
CA SER A 63 -0.25 7.74 -2.42
C SER A 63 -1.77 7.86 -2.47
N LEU A 64 -2.32 9.00 -2.09
CA LEU A 64 -3.76 9.20 -2.09
C LEU A 64 -4.30 9.15 -3.53
N ALA A 65 -5.32 8.33 -3.78
CA ALA A 65 -6.04 8.35 -5.04
C ALA A 65 -7.03 9.51 -5.00
N GLY A 66 -6.73 10.58 -5.75
CA GLY A 66 -7.62 11.74 -5.91
C GLY A 66 -8.94 11.40 -6.59
#